data_AF-A0A9J6RH29-F1
#
_entry.id   AF-A0A9J6RH29-F1
#
_cell.length_a   1.000
_cell.length_b   1.000
_cell.length_c   1.000
_cell.angle_alpha   90.00
_cell.angle_beta   90.00
_cell.angle_gamma   90.00
#
_symmetry.space_group_name_H-M   'P 1'
#
loop_
_entity.id
_entity.type
_entity.pdbx_description
1 polymer ?
#
loop_
_entity_poly.entity_id
_entity_poly.type
_entity_poly.pdbx_seq_one_letter_code
_entity_poly.pdbx_strand_id
1 'polypeptide(L)' 'MELKEFKDRILMGEEFQFYFKDESFWISQNENGYYLTREQDGYSQSFKSVDDLFRLGIIQGKTLEEIFDVIDI' A
#
# COMPACT_ATOMS: atom_id res chain seq x y z
N MET A 1 -0.54 -14.75 -0.99
CA MET A 1 -0.43 -14.09 -2.31
C MET A 1 1.01 -13.66 -2.50
N GLU A 2 1.58 -13.81 -3.69
CA GLU A 2 2.96 -13.38 -3.95
C GLU A 2 3.04 -11.86 -4.16
N LEU A 3 4.15 -11.22 -3.75
CA LEU A 3 4.31 -9.76 -3.89
C LEU A 3 4.14 -9.28 -5.33
N LYS A 4 4.68 -10.04 -6.30
CA LYS A 4 4.55 -9.71 -7.72
C LYS A 4 3.09 -9.74 -8.18
N GLU A 5 2.35 -10.78 -7.80
CA GLU A 5 0.93 -10.92 -8.14
C GLU A 5 0.13 -9.76 -7.56
N PHE A 6 0.43 -9.37 -6.32
CA PHE A 6 -0.24 -8.25 -5.66
C PHE A 6 0.04 -6.92 -6.37
N LYS A 7 1.30 -6.65 -6.71
CA LYS A 7 1.68 -5.47 -7.50
C LYS A 7 0.98 -5.44 -8.86
N ASP A 8 0.88 -6.59 -9.54
CA ASP A 8 0.19 -6.71 -10.83
C ASP A 8 -1.31 -6.38 -10.70
N ARG A 9 -1.97 -6.80 -9.62
CA ARG A 9 -3.39 -6.46 -9.36
C ARG A 9 -3.61 -4.98 -9.10
N ILE A 10 -2.71 -4.34 -8.33
CA ILE A 10 -2.74 -2.88 -8.14
C ILE A 10 -2.58 -2.20 -9.50
N LEU A 11 -1.64 -2.63 -10.36
CA LEU A 11 -1.50 -2.06 -11.71
C LEU A 11 -2.75 -2.23 -12.58
N MET A 12 -3.59 -3.24 -12.31
CA MET A 12 -4.83 -3.50 -13.04
C MET A 12 -6.03 -2.67 -12.56
N GLY A 13 -5.85 -1.81 -11.55
CA GLY A 13 -6.94 -0.98 -11.03
C GLY A 13 -7.50 -1.45 -9.69
N GLU A 14 -7.05 -2.58 -9.15
CA GLU A 14 -7.54 -3.05 -7.87
C GLU A 14 -7.04 -2.19 -6.70
N GLU A 15 -7.88 -2.05 -5.70
CA GLU A 15 -7.61 -1.32 -4.46
C GLU A 15 -7.72 -2.28 -3.28
N PHE A 16 -6.92 -2.05 -2.24
CA PHE A 16 -6.76 -3.01 -1.15
C PHE A 16 -6.81 -2.33 0.20
N GLN A 17 -7.63 -2.88 1.10
CA GLN A 17 -7.60 -2.53 2.50
C GLN A 17 -6.90 -3.65 3.27
N PHE A 18 -6.02 -3.29 4.20
CA PHE A 18 -5.32 -4.25 5.05
C PHE A 18 -5.05 -3.66 6.42
N TYR A 19 -4.73 -4.52 7.38
CA TYR A 19 -4.39 -4.13 8.75
C TYR A 19 -2.91 -4.37 9.03
N PHE A 20 -2.30 -3.46 9.79
CA PHE A 20 -0.98 -3.65 10.36
C PHE A 20 -0.94 -3.08 11.78
N LYS A 21 -0.71 -3.95 12.76
CA LYS A 21 -0.62 -3.59 14.20
C LYS A 21 -1.78 -2.69 14.66
N ASP A 22 -3.00 -3.18 14.44
CA ASP A 22 -4.27 -2.52 14.81
C ASP A 22 -4.61 -1.22 14.06
N GLU A 23 -3.77 -0.78 13.12
CA GLU A 23 -4.07 0.33 12.20
C GLU A 23 -4.59 -0.21 10.86
N SER A 24 -5.61 0.43 10.31
CA SER A 24 -6.17 0.12 8.98
C SER A 24 -5.54 1.03 7.93
N PHE A 25 -5.12 0.42 6.81
CA PHE A 25 -4.54 1.09 5.67
C PHE A 25 -5.30 0.76 4.40
N TRP A 26 -5.25 1.68 3.44
CA TRP A 26 -5.87 1.54 2.14
C TRP A 26 -4.88 1.93 1.03
N ILE A 27 -4.70 1.01 0.09
CA ILE A 27 -4.00 1.23 -1.16
C ILE A 27 -5.03 1.56 -2.23
N SER A 28 -4.94 2.75 -2.80
CA SER A 28 -5.82 3.24 -3.85
C SER A 28 -5.04 3.88 -5.00
N GLN A 29 -5.72 4.15 -6.11
CA GLN A 29 -5.09 4.79 -7.26
C GLN A 29 -6.05 5.68 -8.05
N ASN A 30 -5.49 6.63 -8.78
CA ASN A 30 -6.20 7.40 -9.80
C ASN A 30 -5.23 7.81 -10.91
N GLU A 31 -5.69 8.64 -11.86
CA GLU A 31 -4.90 9.15 -12.97
C GLU A 31 -3.60 9.88 -12.57
N ASN A 32 -3.48 10.32 -11.32
CA ASN A 32 -2.33 11.07 -10.80
C ASN A 32 -1.28 10.20 -10.08
N GLY A 33 -1.62 8.96 -9.70
CA GLY A 33 -0.71 8.04 -9.04
C GLY A 33 -1.38 7.06 -8.08
N TYR A 34 -0.56 6.52 -7.17
CA TYR A 34 -0.91 5.52 -6.17
C TYR A 34 -0.81 6.11 -4.78
N TYR A 35 -1.64 5.62 -3.86
CA TYR A 35 -1.77 6.18 -2.53
C TYR A 35 -1.71 5.09 -1.47
N LEU A 36 -1.05 5.40 -0.36
CA LEU A 36 -1.11 4.62 0.87
C LEU A 36 -1.73 5.51 1.94
N THR A 37 -2.98 5.23 2.29
CA THR A 37 -3.77 6.02 3.22
C THR A 37 -3.91 5.29 4.54
N ARG A 38 -3.69 5.98 5.65
CA ARG A 38 -4.08 5.52 6.97
C ARG A 38 -5.50 5.97 7.25
N GLU A 39 -6.40 5.01 7.49
CA GLU A 39 -7.83 5.29 7.64
C GLU A 39 -8.16 6.07 8.91
N GLN A 40 -7.37 5.90 9.97
CA GLN A 40 -7.66 6.52 11.27
C GLN A 40 -7.65 8.05 11.24
N ASP A 41 -6.75 8.65 10.47
CA ASP A 41 -6.56 10.10 10.40
C ASP A 41 -6.61 10.65 8.95
N GLY A 42 -6.82 9.79 7.97
CA GLY A 42 -6.87 10.16 6.55
C GLY A 42 -5.53 10.60 5.99
N TYR A 43 -4.42 10.32 6.68
CA TYR A 43 -3.09 10.68 6.18
C TYR A 43 -2.71 9.79 5.00
N SER A 44 -2.44 10.40 3.85
CA SER A 44 -2.04 9.71 2.62
C SER A 44 -0.61 10.04 2.21
N GLN A 45 0.15 8.99 1.89
CA GLN A 45 1.39 9.09 1.12
C GLN A 45 1.07 8.85 -0.36
N SER A 46 1.71 9.60 -1.26
CA SER A 46 1.42 9.56 -2.71
C SER A 46 2.66 9.17 -3.50
N PHE A 47 2.49 8.31 -4.51
CA PHE A 47 3.57 7.73 -5.29
C PHE A 47 3.26 7.76 -6.79
N LYS A 48 4.31 7.82 -7.62
CA LYS A 48 4.18 7.83 -9.09
C LYS A 48 4.19 6.44 -9.72
N SER A 49 4.64 5.43 -8.99
CA SER A 49 4.67 4.04 -9.44
C SER A 49 4.30 3.10 -8.29
N VAL A 50 3.83 1.90 -8.65
CA VAL A 50 3.63 0.82 -7.67
C VAL A 50 4.96 0.45 -7.01
N ASP A 51 6.09 0.45 -7.73
CA ASP A 51 7.37 0.16 -7.09
C ASP A 51 7.75 1.20 -6.03
N ASP A 52 7.50 2.49 -6.27
CA ASP A 52 7.73 3.54 -5.27
C ASP A 52 6.81 3.38 -4.05
N LEU A 53 5.53 3.03 -4.26
CA LEU A 53 4.60 2.72 -3.18
C LEU A 53 5.16 1.66 -2.22
N PHE A 54 5.75 0.59 -2.77
CA PHE A 54 6.28 -0.50 -1.95
C PHE A 54 7.63 -0.17 -1.31
N ARG A 55 8.52 0.51 -2.05
CA ARG A 55 9.89 0.80 -1.60
C ARG A 55 10.00 2.03 -0.71
N LEU A 56 9.08 2.99 -0.85
CA LEU A 56 9.12 4.27 -0.16
C LEU A 56 7.92 4.49 0.77
N GLY A 57 6.83 3.73 0.62
CA GLY A 57 5.67 3.84 1.50
C GLY A 57 5.98 3.37 2.91
N ILE A 58 5.97 4.30 3.87
CA ILE A 58 6.37 4.03 5.25
C ILE A 58 5.15 3.79 6.14
N ILE A 59 5.15 2.65 6.82
CA ILE A 59 4.20 2.34 7.90
C ILE A 59 5.02 2.06 9.16
N GLN A 60 4.83 2.88 10.20
CA GLN A 60 5.53 2.76 11.48
C GLN A 60 7.06 2.58 11.34
N GLY A 61 7.68 3.30 10.38
CA GLY A 61 9.13 3.27 10.14
C GLY A 61 9.65 2.11 9.29
N LYS A 62 8.76 1.26 8.76
CA LYS A 62 9.10 0.19 7.80
C LYS A 62 8.48 0.48 6.44
N THR A 63 9.11 0.01 5.38
CA THR A 63 8.50 0.09 4.04
C THR A 63 7.36 -0.92 3.91
N LEU A 64 6.43 -0.68 2.99
CA LEU A 64 5.37 -1.64 2.69
C LEU A 64 5.95 -2.98 2.19
N GLU A 65 7.06 -2.95 1.44
CA GLU A 65 7.79 -4.15 1.03
C GLU A 65 8.34 -4.94 2.22
N GLU A 66 8.88 -4.27 3.24
CA GLU A 66 9.41 -4.93 4.45
C GLU A 66 8.34 -5.60 5.31
N ILE A 67 7.08 -5.14 5.23
CA ILE A 67 5.97 -5.69 6.01
C ILE A 67 5.05 -6.60 5.21
N PHE A 68 5.28 -6.76 3.91
CA PHE A 68 4.37 -7.47 3.02
C PHE A 68 4.10 -8.91 3.48
N ASP A 69 5.13 -9.60 3.97
CA ASP A 69 5.03 -11.00 4.44
C ASP A 69 4.24 -11.15 5.75
N VAL A 70 3.90 -10.06 6.43
CA VAL A 70 3.21 -10.08 7.74
C VAL A 70 1.86 -9.37 7.74
N ILE A 71 1.48 -8.73 6.64
CA ILE A 71 0.13 -8.17 6.48
C ILE A 71 -0.80 -9.24 5.92
N ASP A 72 -2.05 -9.22 6.39
CA ASP A 72 -3.10 -10.12 5.89
C ASP A 72 -3.91 -9.39 4.82
N ILE A 73 -4.02 -9.99 3.64
CA ILE A 73 -4.63 -9.40 2.43
C ILE A 73 -5.47 -10.44 1.69
#